data_AF-A0A0V0ZKH9-F1
#
_entry.id   AF-A0A0V0ZKH9-F1
#
_cell.length_a   1.000
_cell.length_b   1.000
_cell.length_c   1.000
_cell.angle_alpha   90.00
_cell.angle_beta   90.00
_cell.angle_gamma   90.00
#
_symmetry.space_group_name_H-M   'P 1'
#
loop_
_entity.id
_entity.type
_entity.pdbx_description
1 polymer ?
#
loop_
_entity_poly.entity_id
_entity_poly.type
_entity_poly.pdbx_seq_one_letter_code
_entity_poly.pdbx_strand_id
1 'polypeptide(L)'
;MANLPELHLVQNRCGGTSLVYEGRAYKLKRAARKKYWRCSQDKKGCGGAVWTNLDVTTVIKRNDHIESCPVDEHLAYKMEKRAVLAQRSAEETKPIPAIYDEEASAASAEPSTSGHFPLFRRVRAAMYGHRAKRFPRLPEHRHDLVIPDQFKTTKSGEDFLLCQTNHKGKILINEQLDKENQCDKDFTAQ
;
A
#
# COMPACT_ATOMS: atom_id res chain seq x y z
N MET A 1 13.18 -30.08 15.89
CA MET A 1 14.02 -29.02 15.29
C MET A 1 13.83 -27.76 16.13
N ALA A 2 14.91 -27.16 16.64
CA ALA A 2 14.79 -25.92 17.40
C ALA A 2 14.29 -24.83 16.44
N ASN A 3 13.04 -24.41 16.59
CA ASN A 3 12.51 -23.24 15.90
C ASN A 3 13.32 -22.04 16.39
N LEU A 4 14.31 -21.61 15.61
CA LEU A 4 14.88 -20.28 15.79
C LEU A 4 13.71 -19.30 15.70
N PRO A 5 13.49 -18.45 16.71
CA PRO A 5 12.35 -17.55 16.69
C PRO A 5 12.55 -16.53 15.57
N GLU A 6 11.71 -16.64 14.55
CA GLU A 6 11.85 -15.93 13.29
C GLU A 6 11.59 -14.42 13.48
N LEU A 7 12.53 -13.59 13.02
CA LEU A 7 12.48 -12.14 13.12
C LEU A 7 12.02 -11.57 11.78
N HIS A 8 10.79 -11.05 11.73
CA HIS A 8 10.20 -10.52 10.50
C HIS A 8 10.21 -9.00 10.48
N LEU A 9 10.90 -8.40 9.51
CA LEU A 9 10.88 -6.95 9.30
C LEU A 9 9.78 -6.57 8.31
N VAL A 10 8.92 -5.65 8.72
CA VAL A 10 7.81 -5.16 7.89
C VAL A 10 7.80 -3.64 7.89
N GLN A 11 7.69 -3.04 6.71
CA GLN A 11 7.48 -1.60 6.58
C GLN A 11 6.01 -1.25 6.89
N ASN A 12 5.82 -0.26 7.75
CA ASN A 12 4.50 0.24 8.08
C ASN A 12 4.06 1.35 7.10
N ARG A 13 2.77 1.68 7.13
CA ARG A 13 2.14 2.69 6.24
C ARG A 13 2.78 4.08 6.31
N CYS A 14 3.46 4.41 7.41
CA CYS A 14 4.09 5.71 7.65
C CYS A 14 5.60 5.70 7.37
N GLY A 15 6.13 4.67 6.67
CA GLY A 15 7.56 4.53 6.35
C GLY A 15 8.42 4.07 7.51
N GLY A 16 7.84 3.81 8.68
CA GLY A 16 8.57 3.25 9.82
C GLY A 16 8.75 1.74 9.68
N THR A 17 9.84 1.21 10.22
CA THR A 17 10.09 -0.23 10.28
C THR A 17 9.49 -0.82 11.55
N SER A 18 8.74 -1.91 11.39
CA SER A 18 8.23 -2.75 12.47
C SER A 18 8.94 -4.09 12.46
N LEU A 19 9.13 -4.66 13.64
CA LEU A 19 9.61 -6.03 13.84
C LEU A 19 8.46 -6.88 14.36
N VAL A 20 8.25 -8.07 13.80
CA VAL A 20 7.40 -9.10 14.39
C VAL A 20 8.29 -10.19 14.97
N TYR A 21 8.07 -10.50 16.25
CA TYR A 21 8.83 -11.50 17.00
C TYR A 21 7.90 -12.12 18.05
N GLU A 22 7.87 -13.46 18.13
CA GLU A 22 7.00 -14.22 19.06
C GLU A 22 5.53 -13.78 19.00
N GLY A 23 4.97 -13.61 17.80
CA GLY A 23 3.57 -13.19 17.59
C GLY A 23 3.24 -11.77 18.08
N ARG A 24 4.25 -10.92 18.30
CA ARG A 24 4.07 -9.54 18.76
C ARG A 24 4.76 -8.57 17.80
N ALA A 25 4.09 -7.45 17.52
CA ALA A 25 4.67 -6.36 16.74
C ALA A 25 5.38 -5.34 17.65
N TYR A 26 6.57 -4.91 17.21
CA TYR A 26 7.40 -3.92 17.85
C TYR A 26 7.73 -2.78 16.87
N LYS A 27 7.84 -1.56 17.38
CA LYS A 27 8.21 -0.35 16.64
C LYS A 27 9.69 -0.06 16.87
N LEU A 28 10.42 0.25 15.80
CA LEU A 28 11.80 0.73 15.92
C LEU A 28 11.84 2.07 16.67
N LYS A 29 12.77 2.21 17.61
CA LYS A 29 12.97 3.46 18.39
C LYS A 29 14.39 4.00 18.30
N ARG A 30 15.39 3.13 18.11
CA ARG A 30 16.79 3.52 17.91
C ARG A 30 17.49 2.48 17.04
N ALA A 31 18.36 2.94 16.15
CA ALA A 31 19.20 2.09 15.29
C ALA A 31 20.63 2.64 15.26
N ALA A 32 21.38 2.43 16.35
CA ALA A 32 22.76 2.90 16.49
C ALA A 32 23.74 1.73 16.33
N ARG A 33 24.33 1.23 17.42
CA ARG A 33 25.16 -0.01 17.41
C ARG A 33 24.33 -1.29 17.50
N LYS A 34 23.11 -1.16 18.02
CA LYS A 34 22.08 -2.19 18.12
C LYS A 34 20.73 -1.55 17.85
N LYS A 35 19.75 -2.33 17.41
CA LYS A 35 18.39 -1.83 17.21
C LYS A 35 17.57 -2.06 18.47
N TYR A 36 16.86 -1.01 18.89
CA TYR A 36 15.94 -1.02 20.03
C TYR A 36 14.51 -0.95 19.52
N TRP A 37 13.73 -1.96 19.91
CA TRP A 37 12.35 -2.16 19.50
C TRP A 37 11.45 -2.13 20.73
N ARG A 38 10.37 -1.35 20.68
CA ARG A 38 9.37 -1.30 21.76
C ARG A 38 8.06 -1.90 21.30
N CYS A 39 7.39 -2.65 22.16
CA CYS A 39 6.10 -3.27 21.87
C CYS A 39 5.13 -2.23 21.29
N SER A 40 4.37 -2.62 20.27
CA SER A 40 3.40 -1.75 19.61
C SER A 40 2.27 -1.29 20.53
N GLN A 41 2.06 -2.02 21.64
CA GLN A 41 1.10 -1.73 22.70
C GLN A 41 1.71 -0.91 23.84
N ASP A 42 2.83 -0.23 23.60
CA ASP A 42 3.47 0.69 24.54
C ASP A 42 2.50 1.71 25.15
N LYS A 43 1.57 2.22 24.34
CA LYS A 43 0.52 3.14 24.79
C LYS A 43 -0.53 2.51 25.71
N LYS A 44 -0.62 1.18 25.75
CA LYS A 44 -1.51 0.42 26.65
C LYS A 44 -0.78 -0.04 27.92
N GLY A 45 0.38 0.54 28.21
CA GLY A 45 1.20 0.20 29.38
C GLY A 45 2.12 -0.99 29.19
N CYS A 46 2.21 -1.58 27.98
CA CYS A 46 3.12 -2.69 27.76
C CYS A 46 4.59 -2.20 27.69
N GLY A 47 5.40 -2.62 28.68
CA GLY A 47 6.83 -2.33 28.77
C GLY A 47 7.72 -3.24 27.89
N GLY A 48 7.12 -4.20 27.19
CA GLY A 48 7.84 -5.19 26.39
C GLY A 48 8.75 -4.54 25.35
N ALA A 49 9.98 -5.03 25.28
CA ALA A 49 10.99 -4.48 24.38
C ALA A 49 12.00 -5.54 23.97
N VAL A 50 12.60 -5.34 22.81
CA VAL A 50 13.60 -6.23 22.24
C VAL A 50 14.77 -5.41 21.73
N TRP A 51 15.98 -5.89 21.97
CA TRP A 51 17.19 -5.39 21.34
C TRP A 51 17.73 -6.45 20.41
N THR A 52 18.01 -6.06 19.17
CA THR A 52 18.60 -6.95 18.15
C THR A 52 19.94 -6.39 17.69
N ASN A 53 20.74 -7.22 17.02
CA ASN A 53 21.85 -6.73 16.21
C ASN A 53 21.33 -5.81 15.08
N LEU A 54 22.25 -5.13 14.38
CA LEU A 54 21.89 -4.17 13.33
C LEU A 54 21.12 -4.82 12.18
N ASP A 55 21.50 -6.04 11.83
CA ASP A 55 20.89 -6.81 10.74
C ASP A 55 19.62 -7.54 11.16
N VAL A 56 19.25 -7.45 12.45
CA VAL A 56 18.01 -8.04 12.99
C VAL A 56 17.94 -9.56 12.77
N THR A 57 19.09 -10.22 12.85
CA THR A 57 19.19 -11.68 12.73
C THR A 57 19.10 -12.38 14.09
N THR A 58 19.42 -11.67 15.17
CA THR A 58 19.45 -12.23 16.53
C THR A 58 18.90 -11.26 17.56
N VAL A 59 18.23 -11.81 18.57
CA VAL A 59 17.79 -11.07 19.76
C VAL A 59 18.88 -11.10 20.82
N ILE A 60 19.36 -9.92 21.22
CA ILE A 60 20.44 -9.73 22.20
C ILE A 60 19.86 -9.63 23.62
N LYS A 61 18.75 -8.90 23.78
CA LYS A 61 18.10 -8.67 25.08
C LYS A 61 16.59 -8.52 24.89
N ARG A 62 15.81 -8.98 25.88
CA ARG A 62 14.37 -8.81 25.95
C ARG A 62 13.96 -8.17 27.29
N ASN A 63 12.87 -7.42 27.25
CA ASN A 63 12.12 -6.99 28.42
C ASN A 63 10.73 -7.62 28.35
N ASP A 64 10.21 -8.00 29.51
CA ASP A 64 8.95 -8.71 29.61
C ASP A 64 7.74 -7.85 29.25
N HIS A 65 6.71 -8.53 28.77
CA HIS A 65 5.40 -7.93 28.51
C HIS A 65 4.55 -8.01 29.77
N ILE A 66 3.55 -7.14 29.84
CA ILE A 66 2.45 -7.32 30.79
C ILE A 66 1.61 -8.54 30.38
N GLU A 67 1.00 -9.23 31.33
CA GLU A 67 0.17 -10.43 31.07
C GLU A 67 -0.95 -10.16 30.06
N SER A 68 -1.54 -8.97 30.13
CA SER A 68 -2.64 -8.55 29.24
C SER A 68 -2.20 -8.19 27.83
N CYS A 69 -0.91 -8.22 27.50
CA CYS A 69 -0.46 -7.95 26.14
C CYS A 69 -0.74 -9.20 25.28
N PRO A 70 -1.66 -9.17 24.30
CA PRO A 70 -1.98 -10.35 23.49
C PRO A 70 -0.84 -10.73 22.55
N VAL A 71 -0.69 -12.04 22.35
CA VAL A 71 0.10 -12.66 21.27
C VAL A 71 -0.88 -12.97 20.13
N ASP A 72 -0.53 -12.59 18.90
CA ASP A 72 -1.26 -12.96 17.68
C ASP A 72 -0.29 -13.77 16.81
N GLU A 73 -0.44 -15.09 16.88
CA GLU A 73 0.41 -16.06 16.17
C GLU A 73 0.47 -15.77 14.66
N HIS A 74 -0.65 -15.33 14.08
CA HIS A 74 -0.76 -15.02 12.65
C HIS A 74 -0.49 -13.55 12.33
N LEU A 75 0.06 -12.76 13.26
CA LEU A 75 0.37 -11.34 13.03
C LEU A 75 1.41 -11.15 11.93
N ALA A 76 2.45 -11.98 11.91
CA ALA A 76 3.51 -11.93 10.90
C ALA A 76 2.91 -12.11 9.50
N TYR A 77 2.17 -13.20 9.32
CA TYR A 77 1.44 -13.51 8.09
C TYR A 77 0.51 -12.36 7.63
N LYS A 78 -0.32 -11.82 8.55
CA LYS A 78 -1.22 -10.69 8.26
C LYS A 78 -0.46 -9.46 7.80
N MET A 79 0.71 -9.19 8.37
CA MET A 79 1.53 -8.02 8.04
C MET A 79 2.28 -8.20 6.72
N GLU A 80 2.80 -9.39 6.46
CA GLU A 80 3.45 -9.76 5.20
C GLU A 80 2.48 -9.69 4.03
N LYS A 81 1.31 -10.33 4.12
CA LYS A 81 0.29 -10.29 3.05
C LYS A 81 -0.20 -8.87 2.75
N ARG A 82 -0.22 -7.98 3.74
CA ARG A 82 -0.50 -6.55 3.51
C ARG A 82 0.59 -5.85 2.72
N ALA A 83 1.85 -6.18 2.98
CA ALA A 83 2.99 -5.63 2.25
C ALA A 83 2.97 -6.11 0.79
N VAL A 84 2.75 -7.41 0.57
CA VAL A 84 2.60 -8.00 -0.77
C VAL A 84 1.49 -7.32 -1.57
N LEU A 85 0.28 -7.20 -0.99
CA LEU A 85 -0.84 -6.51 -1.63
C LEU A 85 -0.53 -5.05 -1.97
N ALA A 86 0.14 -4.33 -1.07
CA ALA A 86 0.51 -2.93 -1.29
C ALA A 86 1.54 -2.80 -2.43
N GLN A 87 2.52 -3.69 -2.49
CA GLN A 87 3.54 -3.70 -3.53
C GLN A 87 2.94 -4.05 -4.90
N ARG A 88 2.21 -5.17 -5.01
CA ARG A 88 1.52 -5.57 -6.26
C ARG A 88 0.58 -4.47 -6.75
N SER A 89 -0.14 -3.80 -5.84
CA SER A 89 -1.03 -2.70 -6.22
C SER A 89 -0.32 -1.48 -6.82
N ALA A 90 0.95 -1.25 -6.45
CA ALA A 90 1.74 -0.16 -7.04
C ALA A 90 2.30 -0.55 -8.41
N GLU A 91 2.73 -1.80 -8.56
CA GLU A 91 3.44 -2.30 -9.74
C GLU A 91 2.49 -2.73 -10.87
N GLU A 92 1.33 -3.28 -10.55
CA GLU A 92 0.39 -3.81 -11.54
C GLU A 92 -0.64 -2.78 -12.00
N THR A 93 -0.99 -2.86 -13.28
CA THR A 93 -2.04 -2.05 -13.91
C THR A 93 -3.43 -2.65 -13.73
N LYS A 94 -3.54 -3.93 -13.37
CA LYS A 94 -4.82 -4.61 -13.11
C LYS A 94 -5.67 -3.87 -12.07
N PRO A 95 -7.00 -3.94 -12.12
CA PRO A 95 -7.85 -3.36 -11.09
C PRO A 95 -7.50 -3.88 -9.68
N ILE A 96 -7.51 -3.00 -8.67
CA ILE A 96 -7.18 -3.37 -7.29
C ILE A 96 -8.04 -4.54 -6.74
N PRO A 97 -9.35 -4.63 -7.04
CA PRO A 97 -10.14 -5.81 -6.65
C PRO A 97 -9.59 -7.12 -7.22
N ALA A 98 -9.20 -7.14 -8.49
CA ALA A 98 -8.64 -8.34 -9.13
C ALA A 98 -7.31 -8.77 -8.46
N ILE A 99 -6.42 -7.81 -8.17
CA ILE A 99 -5.16 -8.08 -7.44
C ILE A 99 -5.45 -8.72 -6.07
N TYR A 100 -6.47 -8.21 -5.37
CA TYR A 100 -6.86 -8.76 -4.07
C TYR A 100 -7.43 -10.18 -4.19
N ASP A 101 -8.32 -10.42 -5.14
CA ASP A 101 -8.96 -11.73 -5.32
C ASP A 101 -7.96 -12.81 -5.76
N GLU A 102 -6.99 -12.46 -6.62
CA GLU A 102 -5.87 -13.33 -7.01
C GLU A 102 -5.02 -13.73 -5.79
N GLU A 103 -4.58 -12.76 -4.98
CA GLU A 103 -3.81 -13.04 -3.76
C GLU A 103 -4.61 -13.81 -2.70
N ALA A 104 -5.89 -13.49 -2.53
CA ALA A 104 -6.76 -14.19 -1.59
C ALA A 104 -6.97 -15.64 -2.02
N SER A 105 -7.14 -15.89 -3.32
CA SER A 105 -7.27 -17.23 -3.89
C SER A 105 -5.98 -18.02 -3.70
N ALA A 106 -4.81 -17.44 -3.98
CA ALA A 106 -3.52 -18.08 -3.74
C ALA A 106 -3.29 -18.40 -2.24
N ALA A 107 -3.65 -17.47 -1.34
CA ALA A 107 -3.57 -17.67 0.09
C ALA A 107 -4.56 -18.73 0.61
N SER A 108 -5.69 -18.93 -0.07
CA SER A 108 -6.70 -19.92 0.30
C SER A 108 -6.23 -21.37 0.11
N ALA A 109 -5.24 -21.60 -0.77
CA ALA A 109 -4.65 -22.90 -1.02
C ALA A 109 -3.90 -23.48 0.20
N GLU A 110 -3.55 -22.63 1.17
CA GLU A 110 -2.88 -23.00 2.42
C GLU A 110 -3.88 -22.99 3.59
N PRO A 111 -4.51 -24.14 3.94
CA PRO A 111 -5.63 -24.18 4.88
C PRO A 111 -5.28 -23.65 6.27
N SER A 112 -4.03 -23.83 6.70
CA SER A 112 -3.54 -23.39 8.02
C SER A 112 -3.49 -21.87 8.18
N THR A 113 -3.47 -21.09 7.09
CA THR A 113 -3.35 -19.63 7.14
C THR A 113 -4.47 -18.87 6.41
N SER A 114 -5.29 -19.55 5.62
CA SER A 114 -6.35 -18.94 4.79
C SER A 114 -7.31 -18.04 5.59
N GLY A 115 -7.75 -18.48 6.77
CA GLY A 115 -8.66 -17.72 7.65
C GLY A 115 -8.07 -16.42 8.20
N HIS A 116 -6.75 -16.24 8.10
CA HIS A 116 -6.02 -15.09 8.62
C HIS A 116 -5.72 -14.05 7.54
N PHE A 117 -6.11 -14.32 6.28
CA PHE A 117 -5.86 -13.40 5.17
C PHE A 117 -6.53 -12.04 5.45
N PRO A 118 -5.82 -10.91 5.20
CA PRO A 118 -6.36 -9.59 5.50
C PRO A 118 -7.62 -9.28 4.69
N LEU A 119 -8.73 -8.97 5.35
CA LEU A 119 -9.97 -8.57 4.67
C LEU A 119 -9.78 -7.33 3.78
N PHE A 120 -10.39 -7.34 2.59
CA PHE A 120 -10.29 -6.25 1.61
C PHE A 120 -10.53 -4.87 2.21
N ARG A 121 -11.58 -4.71 3.03
CA ARG A 121 -11.90 -3.44 3.70
C ARG A 121 -10.75 -2.87 4.56
N ARG A 122 -9.89 -3.73 5.12
CA ARG A 122 -8.76 -3.32 5.97
C ARG A 122 -7.52 -2.91 5.15
N VAL A 123 -7.42 -3.39 3.90
CA VAL A 123 -6.25 -3.19 3.03
C VAL A 123 -6.51 -2.24 1.86
N ARG A 124 -7.77 -2.04 1.48
CA ARG A 124 -8.21 -1.18 0.36
C ARG A 124 -7.49 0.16 0.33
N ALA A 125 -7.56 0.94 1.40
CA ALA A 125 -6.94 2.28 1.46
C ALA A 125 -5.42 2.24 1.26
N ALA A 126 -4.74 1.20 1.75
CA ALA A 126 -3.29 1.06 1.57
C ALA A 126 -2.95 0.74 0.10
N MET A 127 -3.73 -0.14 -0.55
CA MET A 127 -3.53 -0.49 -1.95
C MET A 127 -3.73 0.72 -2.87
N TYR A 128 -4.87 1.42 -2.75
CA TYR A 128 -5.14 2.63 -3.53
C TYR A 128 -4.09 3.72 -3.26
N GLY A 129 -3.71 3.91 -1.99
CA GLY A 129 -2.70 4.89 -1.60
C GLY A 129 -1.30 4.56 -2.14
N HIS A 130 -0.90 3.28 -2.19
CA HIS A 130 0.38 2.87 -2.79
C HIS A 130 0.38 3.07 -4.30
N ARG A 131 -0.72 2.69 -4.97
CA ARG A 131 -0.86 2.89 -6.42
C ARG A 131 -0.81 4.37 -6.81
N ALA A 132 -1.44 5.24 -6.02
CA ALA A 132 -1.41 6.68 -6.27
C ALA A 132 0.01 7.28 -6.25
N LYS A 133 0.96 6.69 -5.49
CA LYS A 133 2.35 7.16 -5.44
C LYS A 133 3.13 6.93 -6.73
N ARG A 134 2.67 6.01 -7.59
CA ARG A 134 3.29 5.77 -8.90
C ARG A 134 2.98 6.88 -9.89
N PHE A 135 1.83 7.52 -9.75
CA PHE A 135 1.42 8.59 -10.65
C PHE A 135 2.00 9.93 -10.18
N PRO A 136 2.46 10.78 -11.10
CA PRO A 136 2.80 12.16 -10.79
C PRO A 136 1.63 12.85 -10.08
N ARG A 137 1.95 13.82 -9.22
CA ARG A 137 0.90 14.68 -8.67
C ARG A 137 0.16 15.34 -9.82
N LEU A 138 -1.16 15.42 -9.68
CA LEU A 138 -1.97 16.14 -10.66
C LEU A 138 -1.46 17.59 -10.75
N PRO A 139 -1.39 18.15 -11.96
CA PRO A 139 -1.11 19.57 -12.18
C PRO A 139 -1.96 20.44 -11.25
N GLU A 140 -1.32 21.34 -10.51
CA GLU A 140 -2.02 22.27 -9.62
C GLU A 140 -2.51 23.50 -10.40
N HIS A 141 -1.78 23.90 -11.45
CA HIS A 141 -2.13 25.02 -12.31
C HIS A 141 -2.39 24.62 -13.75
N ARG A 142 -3.25 25.37 -14.44
CA ARG A 142 -3.60 25.14 -15.86
C ARG A 142 -2.36 25.07 -16.75
N HIS A 143 -1.34 25.87 -16.46
CA HIS A 143 -0.11 25.96 -17.25
C HIS A 143 0.76 24.69 -17.16
N ASP A 144 0.60 23.91 -16.09
CA ASP A 144 1.34 22.67 -15.86
C ASP A 144 0.69 21.48 -16.60
N LEU A 145 -0.55 21.65 -17.08
CA LEU A 145 -1.28 20.64 -17.83
C LEU A 145 -0.94 20.74 -19.33
N VAL A 146 0.09 19.99 -19.74
CA VAL A 146 0.43 19.84 -21.17
C VAL A 146 -0.38 18.70 -21.77
N ILE A 147 -1.47 19.02 -22.45
CA ILE A 147 -2.19 18.07 -23.30
C ILE A 147 -1.56 18.16 -24.70
N PRO A 148 -1.07 17.05 -25.29
CA PRO A 148 -0.62 17.03 -26.68
C PRO A 148 -1.74 17.46 -27.65
N ASP A 149 -1.41 18.21 -28.70
CA ASP A 149 -2.41 18.80 -29.62
C ASP A 149 -3.26 17.75 -30.33
N GLN A 150 -2.70 16.56 -30.57
CA GLN A 150 -3.43 15.38 -31.08
C GLN A 150 -4.63 14.95 -30.22
N PHE A 151 -4.69 15.37 -28.95
CA PHE A 151 -5.80 15.13 -28.05
C PHE A 151 -6.66 16.38 -27.81
N LYS A 152 -6.33 17.54 -28.38
CA LYS A 152 -7.13 18.76 -28.26
C LYS A 152 -8.11 18.94 -29.40
N THR A 153 -7.77 18.44 -30.58
CA THR A 153 -8.53 18.66 -31.82
C THR A 153 -9.26 17.41 -32.31
N THR A 154 -10.48 17.58 -32.82
CA THR A 154 -11.25 16.55 -33.52
C THR A 154 -10.58 16.17 -34.84
N LYS A 155 -11.09 15.13 -35.52
CA LYS A 155 -10.64 14.77 -36.87
C LYS A 155 -10.87 15.89 -37.90
N SER A 156 -11.81 16.81 -37.65
CA SER A 156 -12.07 18.02 -38.45
C SER A 156 -11.13 19.19 -38.11
N GLY A 157 -10.27 19.06 -37.10
CA GLY A 157 -9.35 20.11 -36.65
C GLY A 157 -9.97 21.12 -35.67
N GLU A 158 -11.14 20.82 -35.10
CA GLU A 158 -11.83 21.68 -34.14
C GLU A 158 -11.42 21.34 -32.70
N ASP A 159 -11.25 22.35 -31.85
CA ASP A 159 -10.94 22.12 -30.43
C ASP A 159 -12.13 21.48 -29.70
N PHE A 160 -11.94 20.28 -29.12
CA PHE A 160 -13.01 19.55 -28.39
C PHE A 160 -12.76 19.43 -26.88
N LEU A 161 -11.51 19.66 -26.43
CA LEU A 161 -11.17 19.66 -25.01
C LEU A 161 -11.12 21.09 -24.46
N LEU A 162 -12.15 21.47 -23.70
CA LEU A 162 -12.19 22.75 -23.01
C LEU A 162 -11.63 22.61 -21.59
N CYS A 163 -10.50 23.25 -21.33
CA CYS A 163 -9.87 23.30 -20.01
C CYS A 163 -10.26 24.58 -19.27
N GLN A 164 -11.10 24.45 -18.23
CA GLN A 164 -11.55 25.55 -17.38
C GLN A 164 -10.96 25.44 -15.97
N THR A 165 -10.78 26.58 -15.31
CA THR A 165 -10.41 26.64 -13.88
C THR A 165 -11.59 27.20 -13.09
N ASN A 166 -12.05 26.49 -12.07
CA ASN A 166 -13.14 27.01 -11.24
C ASN A 166 -12.61 27.93 -10.11
N HIS A 167 -13.52 28.61 -9.41
CA HIS A 167 -13.21 29.52 -8.30
C HIS A 167 -12.50 28.85 -7.11
N LYS A 168 -12.41 27.51 -7.09
CA LYS A 168 -11.68 26.73 -6.08
C LYS A 168 -10.30 26.27 -6.60
N GLY A 169 -9.87 26.77 -7.76
CA GLY A 169 -8.58 26.42 -8.37
C GLY A 169 -8.50 25.02 -8.96
N LYS A 170 -9.63 24.31 -9.14
CA LYS A 170 -9.62 22.97 -9.78
C LYS A 170 -9.69 23.10 -11.29
N ILE A 171 -8.87 22.32 -11.98
CA ILE A 171 -8.89 22.18 -13.43
C ILE A 171 -10.02 21.21 -13.81
N LEU A 172 -10.90 21.65 -14.72
CA LEU A 172 -11.96 20.86 -15.32
C LEU A 172 -11.63 20.67 -16.80
N ILE A 173 -11.60 19.41 -17.23
CA ILE A 173 -11.47 19.03 -18.64
C ILE A 173 -12.85 18.58 -19.08
N ASN A 174 -13.52 19.38 -19.91
CA ASN A 174 -14.83 19.05 -20.46
C ASN A 174 -14.68 18.60 -21.90
N GLU A 175 -15.41 17.55 -22.26
CA GLU A 175 -15.57 17.09 -23.64
C GLU A 175 -16.82 17.76 -24.22
N GLN A 176 -16.66 18.55 -25.28
CA GLN A 176 -17.81 19.03 -26.06
C GLN A 176 -18.30 17.88 -26.93
N LEU A 177 -19.37 17.22 -26.49
CA LEU A 177 -20.12 16.28 -27.33
C LEU A 177 -20.90 17.09 -28.35
N ASP A 178 -20.32 17.27 -29.53
CA ASP A 178 -21.10 17.64 -30.70
C ASP A 178 -22.08 16.50 -30.97
N LYS A 179 -23.38 16.80 -30.86
CA LYS A 179 -24.49 15.85 -30.95
C LYS A 179 -24.68 15.22 -32.34
N GLU A 180 -23.69 15.26 -33.23
CA GLU A 180 -23.86 14.85 -34.64
C GLU A 180 -22.89 13.80 -35.18
N ASN A 181 -21.92 13.26 -34.43
CA ASN A 181 -21.07 12.19 -34.96
C ASN A 181 -20.89 11.02 -34.00
N GLN A 182 -21.96 10.22 -33.90
CA GLN A 182 -21.87 8.83 -33.48
C GLN A 182 -21.27 8.02 -34.62
N CYS A 183 -19.95 7.85 -34.66
CA CYS A 183 -19.34 6.88 -35.56
C CYS A 183 -18.19 6.12 -34.88
N ASP A 184 -18.49 4.84 -34.71
CA ASP A 184 -17.68 3.68 -34.38
C ASP A 184 -16.16 3.89 -34.32
N LYS A 185 -15.59 3.61 -33.15
CA LYS A 185 -14.16 3.33 -33.01
C LYS A 185 -14.00 1.87 -32.65
N ASP A 186 -13.88 1.03 -33.68
CA ASP A 186 -13.24 -0.28 -33.56
C ASP A 186 -11.78 -0.06 -33.18
N PHE A 187 -11.43 -0.44 -31.95
CA PHE A 187 -10.04 -0.48 -31.50
C PHE A 187 -9.43 -1.82 -31.89
N THR A 188 -8.67 -1.85 -32.98
CA THR A 188 -7.67 -2.91 -33.20
C THR A 188 -6.37 -2.47 -32.55
N ALA A 189 -5.96 -3.19 -31.50
CA ALA A 189 -4.66 -3.01 -30.85
C ALA A 189 -3.57 -3.70 -31.66
N GLN A 190 -2.44 -3.02 -31.87
CA GLN A 190 -1.15 -3.63 -32.19
C GLN A 190 -0.34 -3.78 -30.90
#